data_AF-A0A3C1WI43-F1
#
_entry.id   AF-A0A3C1WI43-F1
#
_cell.length_a   1.000
_cell.length_b   1.000
_cell.length_c   1.000
_cell.angle_alpha   90.00
_cell.angle_beta   90.00
_cell.angle_gamma   90.00
#
_symmetry.space_group_name_H-M   'P 1'
#
loop_
_entity.id
_entity.type
_entity.pdbx_description
1 polymer ?
#
loop_
_entity_poly.entity_id
_entity_poly.type
_entity_poly.pdbx_seq_one_letter_code
_entity_poly.pdbx_strand_id
1 'polypeptide(L)' 'IVPYVLLWQADNSRLLYWNRFGTPKYILDKFNREDGIITYWYVDPAKQKSLENAKADGASLPVDTGDVKYQE' A
#
# COMPACT_ATOMS: atom_id res chain seq x y z
N ILE A 1 3.37 -29.91 -6.29
CA ILE A 1 4.43 -29.22 -5.51
C ILE A 1 5.77 -29.64 -6.10
N VAL A 2 6.60 -28.70 -6.50
CA VAL A 2 7.96 -28.97 -6.98
C VAL A 2 8.91 -28.70 -5.80
N PRO A 3 9.71 -29.67 -5.34
CA PRO A 3 10.63 -29.45 -4.24
C PRO A 3 11.76 -28.51 -4.69
N TYR A 4 12.02 -27.49 -3.88
CA TYR A 4 13.17 -26.60 -4.03
C TYR A 4 13.96 -26.59 -2.71
N VAL A 5 15.29 -26.48 -2.80
CA VAL A 5 16.17 -26.48 -1.63
C VAL A 5 16.26 -25.07 -1.01
N LEU A 6 16.45 -24.05 -1.84
CA LEU A 6 16.45 -22.64 -1.44
C LEU A 6 15.84 -21.78 -2.56
N LEU A 7 15.01 -20.82 -2.18
CA LEU A 7 14.43 -19.83 -3.07
C LEU A 7 14.82 -18.43 -2.57
N TRP A 8 15.30 -17.59 -3.48
CA TRP A 8 15.63 -16.21 -3.17
C TRP A 8 14.34 -15.39 -3.20
N GLN A 9 14.14 -14.56 -2.18
CA GLN A 9 12.99 -13.66 -2.06
C GLN A 9 13.53 -12.24 -1.81
N ALA A 10 12.72 -11.23 -2.14
CA ALA A 10 13.03 -9.85 -1.77
C ALA A 10 12.97 -9.69 -0.24
N ASP A 11 13.78 -8.79 0.29
CA ASP A 11 13.76 -8.39 1.71
C ASP A 11 12.67 -7.35 2.00
N ASN A 12 11.94 -6.90 0.99
CA ASN A 12 10.88 -5.91 1.10
C ASN A 12 9.66 -6.25 0.23
N SER A 13 8.51 -5.69 0.60
CA SER A 13 7.27 -5.75 -0.17
C SER A 13 7.05 -4.44 -0.92
N ARG A 14 6.71 -4.51 -2.21
CA ARG A 14 6.31 -3.35 -3.03
C ARG A 14 4.83 -3.43 -3.32
N LEU A 15 4.09 -2.39 -2.97
CA LEU A 15 2.65 -2.31 -3.16
C LEU A 15 2.32 -1.15 -4.10
N LEU A 16 1.45 -1.40 -5.07
CA LEU A 16 0.88 -0.37 -5.93
C LEU A 16 -0.62 -0.30 -5.67
N TYR A 17 -1.11 0.89 -5.32
CA TYR A 17 -2.51 1.11 -5.03
C TYR A 17 -2.93 2.53 -5.37
N TRP A 18 -4.24 2.74 -5.49
CA TRP A 18 -4.80 4.07 -5.73
C TRP A 18 -4.58 4.98 -4.52
N ASN A 19 -4.13 6.21 -4.74
CA ASN A 19 -3.99 7.24 -3.71
C ASN A 19 -5.36 7.79 -3.24
N ARG A 20 -6.18 6.89 -2.70
CA ARG A 20 -7.49 7.12 -2.07
C ARG A 20 -7.65 6.39 -0.74
N PHE A 21 -6.74 5.45 -0.46
CA PHE A 21 -6.81 4.64 0.74
C PHE A 21 -6.03 5.29 1.88
N GLY A 22 -6.61 5.24 3.07
CA GLY A 22 -5.91 5.41 4.32
C GLY A 22 -5.32 4.08 4.75
N THR A 23 -4.11 4.13 5.32
CA THR A 23 -3.37 2.95 5.78
C THR A 23 -3.10 3.06 7.28
N PRO A 24 -2.98 1.92 7.99
CA PRO A 24 -2.42 1.92 9.33
C PRO A 24 -0.95 2.35 9.31
N LYS A 25 -0.39 2.72 10.47
CA LYS A 25 0.98 3.26 10.63
C LYS A 25 2.06 2.47 9.88
N TYR A 26 1.95 1.14 9.83
CA TYR A 26 2.95 0.27 9.20
C TYR A 26 2.49 -0.39 7.89
N ILE A 27 1.38 0.08 7.30
CA ILE A 27 0.77 -0.38 6.02
C ILE A 27 0.28 -1.84 6.04
N LEU A 28 1.13 -2.79 6.40
CA LEU A 28 0.85 -4.20 6.61
C LEU A 28 0.90 -4.52 8.11
N ASP A 29 0.26 -5.62 8.49
CA ASP A 29 0.44 -6.16 9.83
C ASP A 29 1.76 -6.96 9.94
N LYS A 30 2.04 -7.49 11.14
CA LYS A 30 3.30 -8.19 11.44
C LYS A 30 3.40 -9.60 10.84
N PHE A 31 2.28 -10.27 10.56
CA PHE A 31 2.25 -11.72 10.32
C PHE A 31 1.63 -12.11 8.98
N ASN A 32 0.70 -11.31 8.48
CA ASN A 32 0.06 -11.47 7.20
C ASN A 32 0.84 -10.72 6.11
N ARG A 33 0.46 -11.02 4.87
CA ARG A 33 1.01 -10.37 3.68
C ARG A 33 0.00 -9.35 3.14
N GLU A 34 -0.04 -9.17 1.82
CA GLU A 34 -0.98 -8.30 1.12
C GLU A 34 -2.46 -8.62 1.40
N ASP A 35 -2.78 -9.83 1.85
CA ASP A 35 -4.16 -10.26 2.13
C ASP A 35 -4.80 -9.45 3.28
N GLY A 36 -4.01 -8.95 4.23
CA GLY A 36 -4.48 -8.14 5.35
C GLY A 36 -4.97 -6.75 4.94
N ILE A 37 -4.65 -6.30 3.73
CA ILE A 37 -5.02 -4.97 3.22
C ILE A 37 -6.54 -4.75 3.28
N ILE A 38 -7.34 -5.74 2.91
CA ILE A 38 -8.80 -5.64 2.86
C ILE A 38 -9.39 -5.37 4.25
N THR A 39 -8.74 -5.85 5.30
CA THR A 39 -9.21 -5.71 6.68
C THR A 39 -8.82 -4.37 7.29
N TYR A 40 -7.59 -3.89 7.03
CA TYR A 40 -7.05 -2.72 7.74
C TYR A 40 -7.16 -1.41 6.96
N TRP A 41 -7.20 -1.47 5.63
CA TRP A 41 -7.26 -0.25 4.82
C TRP A 41 -8.69 0.23 4.69
N TYR A 42 -8.84 1.54 4.56
CA TYR A 42 -10.13 2.18 4.42
C TYR A 42 -10.08 3.25 3.33
N VAL A 43 -11.22 3.59 2.77
CA VAL A 43 -11.32 4.72 1.84
C VAL A 43 -11.29 6.00 2.66
N ASP A 44 -10.27 6.83 2.46
CA ASP A 44 -10.21 8.16 3.06
C ASP A 44 -11.03 9.12 2.19
N PRO A 45 -12.11 9.74 2.73
CA PRO A 45 -12.94 10.66 1.96
C PRO A 45 -12.16 11.84 1.37
N ALA A 46 -11.14 12.35 2.07
CA ALA A 46 -10.35 13.48 1.62
C ALA A 46 -9.46 13.08 0.42
N LYS A 47 -8.79 11.93 0.52
CA LYS A 47 -7.96 11.40 -0.59
C LYS A 47 -8.82 11.01 -1.79
N GLN A 48 -10.00 10.42 -1.56
CA GLN A 48 -10.95 10.10 -2.64
C GLN A 48 -11.38 11.36 -3.41
N LYS A 49 -11.76 12.43 -2.70
CA LYS A 49 -12.15 13.71 -3.33
C LYS A 49 -10.98 14.35 -4.08
N SER A 50 -9.78 14.31 -3.52
CA SER A 50 -8.57 14.83 -4.19
C SER A 50 -8.29 14.07 -5.48
N LEU A 51 -8.43 12.74 -5.47
CA LEU A 51 -8.27 11.89 -6.65
C LEU A 51 -9.32 12.19 -7.73
N GLU A 52 -10.58 12.41 -7.35
CA GLU A 52 -11.64 12.77 -8.30
C GLU A 52 -11.39 14.12 -8.97
N ASN A 53 -11.01 15.14 -8.18
CA ASN A 53 -10.65 16.45 -8.72
C ASN A 53 -9.44 16.38 -9.67
N ALA A 54 -8.38 15.67 -9.25
CA ALA A 54 -7.18 15.52 -10.08
C ALA A 54 -7.47 14.82 -11.42
N LYS A 55 -8.37 13.83 -11.42
CA LYS A 55 -8.84 13.18 -12.64
C LYS A 55 -9.62 14.13 -13.56
N ALA A 56 -10.45 15.01 -12.99
CA ALA A 56 -11.22 15.98 -13.75
C ALA A 56 -10.33 17.08 -14.36
N ASP A 57 -9.37 17.56 -13.58
CA ASP A 57 -8.49 18.68 -13.97
C ASP A 57 -7.27 18.23 -14.78
N GLY A 58 -7.06 16.92 -14.95
CA GLY A 58 -5.86 16.35 -15.58
C GLY A 58 -4.58 16.62 -14.78
N ALA A 59 -4.71 16.89 -13.48
CA ALA A 59 -3.61 17.22 -12.60
C ALA A 59 -2.97 15.97 -11.97
N SER A 60 -1.73 16.12 -11.50
CA SER A 60 -1.04 15.07 -10.75
C SER A 60 -1.35 15.18 -9.24
N LEU A 61 -1.47 14.03 -8.57
CA LEU A 61 -1.58 13.98 -7.12
C LEU A 61 -0.22 14.14 -6.43
N PRO A 62 -0.19 14.65 -5.19
CA PRO A 62 1.02 14.62 -4.39
C PRO A 62 1.48 13.18 -4.16
N VAL A 63 2.79 12.97 -4.25
CA VAL A 63 3.44 11.68 -3.99
C VAL A 63 3.55 11.48 -2.48
N ASP A 64 3.01 10.37 -1.98
CA ASP A 64 3.13 9.98 -0.57
C ASP A 64 4.52 9.38 -0.30
N THR A 65 4.96 9.33 0.96
CA THR A 65 6.27 8.76 1.31
C THR A 65 6.32 7.27 0.94
N GLY A 66 7.27 6.90 0.07
CA GLY A 66 7.33 5.56 -0.53
C GLY A 66 7.94 4.45 0.34
N ASP A 67 8.74 4.80 1.34
CA ASP A 67 9.46 3.83 2.18
C ASP A 67 8.96 3.87 3.63
N VAL A 68 8.27 2.80 4.04
CA VAL A 68 7.86 2.59 5.43
C VAL A 68 8.69 1.46 6.02
N LYS A 69 9.40 1.77 7.12
CA LYS A 69 10.19 0.78 7.87
C LYS A 69 9.47 0.45 9.17
N TYR A 70 9.24 -0.84 9.41
CA TYR A 70 8.74 -1.31 10.70
C TYR A 70 9.80 -1.03 11.79
N GLN A 71 9.36 -0.48 12.91
CA GLN A 71 10.19 -0.30 14.11
C GLN A 71 9.68 -1.25 15.18
N GLU A 72 10.58 -2.08 15.71
CA GLU A 72 10.32 -3.05 16.77
C GLU A 72 10.21 -2.36 18.15
#